data_AF-A0A2S0N9Q9-F1
#
_entry.id   AF-A0A2S0N9Q9-F1
#
_cell.length_a   1.000
_cell.length_b   1.000
_cell.length_c   1.000
_cell.angle_alpha   90.00
_cell.angle_beta   90.00
_cell.angle_gamma   90.00
#
_symmetry.space_group_name_H-M   'P 1'
#
loop_
_entity.id
_entity.type
_entity.pdbx_description
1 polymer ?
#
loop_
_entity_poly.entity_id
_entity_poly.type
_entity_poly.pdbx_seq_one_letter_code
_entity_poly.pdbx_strand_id
1 'polypeptide(L)'
;MAELMLGKTVGIPASPEAAELDRVPNPHPDTNYVARFVAPEFTSLCPVTGQPDFAHLVIDYVPGDWLVESKSLKLYLTSFRNHGAFHEDCTVAVGKRLRDLLSPRWLRIGGYWYPRGGIPIDVFWQTGAPPEGVWIPDQGVAPYRGRG
;
A
#
# COMPACT_ATOMS: atom_id res chain seq x y z
N MET A 1 -23.97 -8.46 -2.86
CA MET A 1 -22.57 -8.14 -2.46
C MET A 1 -21.68 -8.53 -3.61
N ALA A 2 -20.71 -7.70 -4.01
CA ALA A 2 -19.74 -8.09 -5.03
C ALA A 2 -19.01 -9.37 -4.58
N GLU A 3 -18.71 -10.23 -5.53
CA GLU A 3 -18.16 -11.56 -5.25
C GLU A 3 -16.65 -11.46 -4.96
N LEU A 4 -16.23 -11.69 -3.71
CA LEU A 4 -14.83 -11.54 -3.31
C LEU A 4 -13.89 -12.45 -4.11
N MET A 5 -12.67 -11.98 -4.33
CA MET A 5 -11.57 -12.76 -4.91
C MET A 5 -11.01 -13.80 -3.94
N LEU A 6 -11.20 -13.62 -2.63
CA LEU A 6 -10.74 -14.55 -1.60
C LEU A 6 -11.27 -15.97 -1.84
N GLY A 7 -10.40 -16.97 -1.71
CA GLY A 7 -10.75 -18.38 -1.93
C GLY A 7 -10.80 -18.86 -3.40
N LYS A 8 -10.59 -17.97 -4.38
CA LYS A 8 -10.66 -18.31 -5.82
C LYS A 8 -9.29 -18.38 -6.50
N THR A 9 -9.22 -18.89 -7.72
CA THR A 9 -8.06 -18.68 -8.59
C THR A 9 -8.28 -17.43 -9.43
N VAL A 10 -7.46 -16.40 -9.23
CA VAL A 10 -7.54 -15.12 -9.95
C VAL A 10 -6.16 -14.78 -10.49
N GLY A 11 -6.08 -14.40 -11.77
CA GLY A 11 -4.83 -13.98 -12.41
C GLY A 11 -4.30 -12.64 -11.89
N ILE A 12 -3.03 -12.36 -12.15
CA ILE A 12 -2.44 -11.04 -11.85
C ILE A 12 -2.99 -10.03 -12.88
N PRO A 13 -3.54 -8.88 -12.45
CA PRO A 13 -4.00 -7.84 -13.38
C PRO A 13 -2.85 -7.30 -14.24
N ALA A 14 -3.16 -6.89 -15.47
CA ALA A 14 -2.16 -6.38 -16.42
C ALA A 14 -1.56 -5.03 -16.00
N SER A 15 -2.31 -4.23 -15.23
CA SER A 15 -1.88 -2.94 -14.71
C SER A 15 -2.63 -2.56 -13.43
N PRO A 16 -2.15 -1.54 -12.68
CA PRO A 16 -2.83 -1.02 -11.50
C PRO A 16 -4.24 -0.50 -11.75
N GLU A 17 -4.52 0.03 -12.94
CA GLU A 17 -5.83 0.54 -13.33
C GLU A 17 -6.84 -0.58 -13.58
N ALA A 18 -6.36 -1.72 -14.09
CA ALA A 18 -7.17 -2.92 -14.34
C ALA A 18 -7.34 -3.80 -13.09
N ALA A 19 -6.64 -3.49 -12.00
CA ALA A 19 -6.73 -4.22 -10.75
C ALA A 19 -7.95 -3.80 -9.93
N GLU A 20 -8.68 -4.79 -9.44
CA GLU A 20 -9.78 -4.58 -8.51
C GLU A 20 -9.31 -4.79 -7.07
N LEU A 21 -9.89 -4.02 -6.16
CA LEU A 21 -9.70 -4.18 -4.73
C LEU A 21 -11.02 -4.53 -4.07
N ASP A 22 -10.96 -5.52 -3.20
CA ASP A 22 -12.07 -5.96 -2.39
C ASP A 22 -11.98 -5.38 -0.98
N ARG A 23 -13.14 -5.27 -0.34
CA ARG A 23 -13.26 -4.88 1.07
C ARG A 23 -14.21 -5.82 1.80
N VAL A 24 -13.93 -6.02 3.08
CA VAL A 24 -14.74 -6.83 3.99
C VAL A 24 -15.24 -5.98 5.17
N PRO A 25 -16.38 -6.31 5.79
CA PRO A 25 -16.87 -5.56 6.94
C PRO A 25 -15.85 -5.54 8.08
N ASN A 26 -15.67 -4.38 8.71
CA ASN A 26 -14.93 -4.25 9.96
C ASN A 26 -15.74 -4.91 11.10
N PRO A 27 -15.21 -5.92 11.82
CA PRO A 27 -15.91 -6.55 12.93
C PRO A 27 -16.03 -5.68 14.19
N HIS A 28 -15.22 -4.62 14.31
CA HIS A 28 -15.20 -3.69 15.43
C HIS A 28 -15.30 -2.22 14.95
N PRO A 29 -16.41 -1.81 14.30
CA PRO A 29 -16.57 -0.46 13.75
C PRO A 29 -16.71 0.62 14.83
N ASP A 30 -17.01 0.21 16.06
CA ASP A 30 -17.18 1.01 17.27
C ASP A 30 -15.85 1.38 17.94
N THR A 31 -14.75 0.72 17.59
CA THR A 31 -13.44 0.89 18.24
C THR A 31 -12.39 1.38 17.24
N ASN A 32 -11.63 2.41 17.62
CA ASN A 32 -10.45 2.84 16.85
C ASN A 32 -9.29 1.87 17.10
N TYR A 33 -8.80 1.23 16.06
CA TYR A 33 -7.57 0.44 16.06
C TYR A 33 -6.79 0.66 14.76
N VAL A 34 -5.50 0.35 14.74
CA VAL A 34 -4.68 0.43 13.52
C VAL A 34 -4.54 -0.96 12.92
N ALA A 35 -4.90 -1.10 11.65
CA ALA A 35 -4.49 -2.23 10.82
C ALA A 35 -3.24 -1.83 10.02
N ARG A 36 -2.18 -2.63 10.12
CA ARG A 36 -0.92 -2.45 9.36
C ARG A 36 -0.76 -3.54 8.31
N PHE A 37 -0.49 -3.13 7.08
CA PHE A 37 0.00 -4.00 6.01
C PHE A 37 1.44 -3.60 5.66
N VAL A 38 2.36 -4.56 5.75
CA VAL A 38 3.73 -4.41 5.27
C VAL A 38 3.87 -5.24 4.00
N ALA A 39 4.20 -4.59 2.89
CA ALA A 39 4.46 -5.22 1.61
C ALA A 39 5.95 -5.05 1.26
N PRO A 40 6.82 -5.98 1.71
CA PRO A 40 8.26 -5.87 1.47
C PRO A 40 8.68 -6.28 0.05
N GLU A 41 7.74 -6.76 -0.76
CA GLU A 41 7.99 -7.31 -2.10
C GLU A 41 7.49 -6.38 -3.21
N PHE A 42 7.25 -5.09 -2.91
CA PHE A 42 6.73 -4.15 -3.91
C PHE A 42 7.79 -3.82 -4.96
N THR A 43 7.39 -3.83 -6.23
CA THR A 43 8.26 -3.46 -7.34
C THR A 43 7.46 -2.85 -8.49
N SER A 44 8.10 -1.93 -9.20
CA SER A 44 7.58 -1.29 -10.42
C SER A 44 8.73 -0.97 -11.38
N LEU A 45 8.45 -0.45 -12.57
CA LEU A 45 9.48 -0.03 -13.52
C LEU A 45 9.69 1.48 -13.45
N CYS A 46 10.94 1.91 -13.55
CA CYS A 46 11.25 3.31 -13.80
C CYS A 46 10.70 3.70 -15.19
N PRO A 47 9.85 4.73 -15.31
CA PRO A 47 9.22 5.09 -16.58
C PRO A 47 10.22 5.61 -17.63
N VAL A 48 11.40 6.04 -17.20
CA VAL A 48 12.45 6.57 -18.08
C VAL A 48 13.39 5.48 -18.59
N THR A 49 13.85 4.59 -17.69
CA THR A 49 14.91 3.62 -18.02
C THR A 49 14.41 2.20 -18.20
N GLY A 50 13.17 1.91 -17.78
CA GLY A 50 12.61 0.56 -17.76
C GLY A 50 13.24 -0.37 -16.71
N GLN A 51 14.13 0.13 -15.85
CA GLN A 51 14.76 -0.69 -14.81
C GLN A 51 13.78 -0.94 -13.65
N PRO A 52 13.80 -2.13 -13.03
CA PRO A 52 12.90 -2.47 -11.94
C PRO A 52 13.34 -1.82 -10.61
N ASP A 53 12.50 -0.98 -10.04
CA ASP A 53 12.65 -0.38 -8.73
C ASP A 53 11.94 -1.22 -7.66
N PHE A 54 12.47 -1.23 -6.44
CA PHE A 54 11.97 -2.05 -5.33
C PHE A 54 11.69 -1.17 -4.11
N ALA A 55 10.66 -1.51 -3.34
CA ALA A 55 10.33 -0.81 -2.12
C ALA A 55 9.71 -1.72 -1.06
N HIS A 56 9.81 -1.27 0.19
CA HIS A 56 8.91 -1.71 1.25
C HIS A 56 7.77 -0.71 1.36
N LEU A 57 6.52 -1.13 1.13
CA LEU A 57 5.37 -0.29 1.44
C LEU A 57 4.83 -0.64 2.83
N VAL A 58 4.65 0.36 3.68
CA VAL A 58 4.01 0.24 4.98
C VAL A 58 2.74 1.08 4.99
N ILE A 59 1.60 0.40 5.11
CA ILE A 59 0.27 1.01 5.08
C ILE A 59 -0.35 0.83 6.45
N ASP A 60 -0.67 1.94 7.12
CA ASP A 60 -1.42 1.95 8.36
C ASP A 60 -2.73 2.65 8.16
N TYR A 61 -3.82 2.10 8.67
CA TYR A 61 -5.09 2.81 8.67
C TYR A 61 -5.94 2.47 9.89
N VAL A 62 -6.73 3.46 10.31
CA VAL A 62 -7.83 3.27 11.26
C VAL A 62 -9.11 3.06 10.43
N PRO A 63 -9.68 1.85 10.44
CA PRO A 63 -10.83 1.54 9.61
C PRO A 63 -12.09 2.31 10.05
N GLY A 64 -12.95 2.57 9.07
CA GLY A 64 -14.37 2.85 9.30
C GLY A 64 -15.15 1.53 9.34
N ASP A 65 -16.13 1.40 8.45
CA ASP A 65 -16.93 0.18 8.33
C ASP A 65 -16.24 -0.95 7.55
N TRP A 66 -15.08 -0.67 6.93
CA TRP A 66 -14.46 -1.56 5.96
C TRP A 66 -12.98 -1.79 6.23
N LEU A 67 -12.55 -3.02 5.96
CA LEU A 67 -11.15 -3.45 5.87
C LEU A 67 -10.83 -3.84 4.43
N VAL A 68 -9.61 -3.57 3.98
CA VAL A 68 -9.15 -4.12 2.69
C VAL A 68 -8.96 -5.63 2.80
N GLU A 69 -9.42 -6.35 1.77
CA GLU A 69 -9.18 -7.79 1.67
C GLU A 69 -7.75 -8.05 1.17
N SER A 70 -6.99 -8.85 1.92
CA SER A 70 -5.54 -8.95 1.76
C SER A 70 -5.10 -9.58 0.43
N LYS A 71 -5.87 -10.51 -0.14
CA LYS A 71 -5.55 -11.09 -1.45
C LYS A 71 -5.72 -10.09 -2.58
N SER A 72 -6.81 -9.32 -2.60
CA SER A 72 -7.02 -8.27 -3.60
C SER A 72 -5.94 -7.19 -3.51
N LEU A 73 -5.53 -6.81 -2.29
CA LEU A 73 -4.40 -5.90 -2.07
C LEU A 73 -3.10 -6.47 -2.67
N LYS A 74 -2.80 -7.75 -2.42
CA LYS A 74 -1.64 -8.41 -3.02
C LYS A 74 -1.69 -8.37 -4.55
N LEU A 75 -2.84 -8.69 -5.16
CA LEU A 75 -3.01 -8.68 -6.61
C LEU A 75 -2.83 -7.27 -7.19
N TYR A 76 -3.41 -6.25 -6.53
CA TYR A 76 -3.22 -4.86 -6.87
C TYR A 76 -1.75 -4.44 -6.82
N LEU A 77 -1.06 -4.70 -5.71
CA LEU A 77 0.36 -4.34 -5.59
C LEU A 77 1.23 -5.09 -6.61
N THR A 78 0.90 -6.35 -6.92
CA THR A 78 1.65 -7.14 -7.92
C THR A 78 1.45 -6.62 -9.35
N SER A 79 0.31 -5.98 -9.63
CA SER A 79 0.03 -5.40 -10.97
C SER A 79 0.98 -4.27 -11.35
N PHE A 80 1.72 -3.69 -10.39
CA PHE A 80 2.74 -2.67 -10.66
C PHE A 80 4.03 -3.25 -11.24
N ARG A 81 4.26 -4.57 -11.18
CA ARG A 81 5.55 -5.21 -11.48
C ARG A 81 6.13 -4.85 -12.85
N ASN A 82 5.26 -4.69 -13.85
CA ASN A 82 5.65 -4.32 -15.21
C ASN A 82 5.07 -2.95 -15.63
N HIS A 83 4.64 -2.15 -14.66
CA HIS A 83 4.05 -0.83 -14.89
C HIS A 83 5.11 0.25 -14.62
N GLY A 84 5.19 1.23 -15.53
CA GLY A 84 6.13 2.35 -15.43
C GLY A 84 5.55 3.51 -14.63
N ALA A 85 6.10 3.79 -13.45
CA ALA A 85 5.64 4.89 -12.61
C ALA A 85 6.75 5.42 -11.68
N PHE A 86 6.69 6.70 -11.34
CA PHE A 86 7.62 7.31 -10.39
C PHE A 86 7.34 6.82 -8.96
N HIS A 87 8.35 6.87 -8.08
CA HIS A 87 8.26 6.37 -6.70
C HIS A 87 7.14 7.09 -5.93
N GLU A 88 7.04 8.39 -6.13
CA GLU A 88 6.04 9.27 -5.54
C GLU A 88 4.63 8.93 -6.01
N ASP A 89 4.47 8.73 -7.32
CA ASP A 89 3.17 8.43 -7.91
C ASP A 89 2.69 7.05 -7.48
N CYS A 90 3.53 6.00 -7.57
CA CYS A 90 3.24 4.67 -7.05
C CYS A 90 2.75 4.70 -5.60
N THR A 91 3.52 5.36 -4.72
CA THR A 91 3.24 5.37 -3.28
C THR A 91 1.93 6.11 -2.97
N VAL A 92 1.77 7.32 -3.53
CA VAL A 92 0.59 8.15 -3.24
C VAL A 92 -0.67 7.58 -3.92
N ALA A 93 -0.56 6.99 -5.11
CA ALA A 93 -1.68 6.37 -5.82
C ALA A 93 -2.23 5.17 -5.04
N VAL A 94 -1.37 4.29 -4.50
CA VAL A 94 -1.79 3.17 -3.64
C VAL A 94 -2.56 3.70 -2.42
N GLY A 95 -2.02 4.71 -1.73
CA GLY A 95 -2.67 5.33 -0.57
C GLY A 95 -4.04 5.93 -0.90
N LYS A 96 -4.14 6.70 -1.99
CA LYS A 96 -5.40 7.32 -2.45
C LYS A 96 -6.43 6.26 -2.84
N ARG A 97 -6.01 5.21 -3.56
CA ARG A 97 -6.91 4.12 -3.98
C ARG A 97 -7.50 3.40 -2.77
N LEU A 98 -6.71 3.15 -1.74
CA LEU A 98 -7.19 2.55 -0.49
C LEU A 98 -8.09 3.49 0.31
N ARG A 99 -7.76 4.78 0.39
CA ARG A 99 -8.65 5.80 0.98
C ARG A 99 -10.03 5.76 0.31
N ASP A 100 -10.07 5.77 -1.01
CA ASP A 100 -11.33 5.84 -1.78
C ASP A 100 -12.15 4.56 -1.62
N LEU A 101 -11.49 3.40 -1.59
CA LEU A 101 -12.14 2.11 -1.36
C LEU A 101 -12.74 1.99 0.05
N LEU A 102 -11.99 2.39 1.06
CA LEU A 102 -12.31 2.06 2.46
C LEU A 102 -13.02 3.19 3.20
N SER A 103 -12.87 4.44 2.74
CA SER A 103 -13.25 5.64 3.50
C SER A 103 -12.80 5.54 4.98
N PRO A 104 -11.50 5.28 5.23
CA PRO A 104 -11.02 5.02 6.59
C PRO A 104 -11.08 6.31 7.41
N ARG A 105 -11.17 6.17 8.74
CA ARG A 105 -11.09 7.33 9.66
C ARG A 105 -9.75 8.05 9.53
N TRP A 106 -8.70 7.29 9.26
CA TRP A 106 -7.36 7.79 8.97
C TRP A 106 -6.54 6.75 8.22
N LEU A 107 -5.65 7.19 7.34
CA LEU A 107 -4.70 6.32 6.64
C LEU A 107 -3.37 7.05 6.43
N ARG A 108 -2.26 6.32 6.57
CA ARG A 108 -0.95 6.72 6.06
C ARG A 108 -0.29 5.59 5.28
N ILE A 109 0.59 5.99 4.39
CA ILE A 109 1.49 5.09 3.67
C ILE A 109 2.91 5.66 3.69
N GLY A 110 3.88 4.79 3.89
CA GLY A 110 5.30 5.04 3.68
C GLY A 110 5.81 4.09 2.61
N GLY A 111 6.44 4.62 1.56
CA GLY A 111 7.18 3.85 0.57
C GLY A 111 8.67 4.05 0.80
N TYR A 112 9.35 2.98 1.21
CA TYR A 112 10.79 2.98 1.48
C TYR A 112 11.53 2.37 0.29
N TRP A 113 12.04 3.22 -0.60
CA TRP A 113 12.55 2.79 -1.91
C TRP A 113 14.05 2.49 -1.88
N TYR A 114 14.42 1.44 -2.62
CA TYR A 114 15.81 1.02 -2.72
C TYR A 114 16.62 2.03 -3.53
N PRO A 115 17.89 2.28 -3.17
CA PRO A 115 18.63 3.39 -3.75
C PRO A 115 18.95 3.23 -5.23
N ARG A 116 18.91 4.35 -5.94
CA ARG A 116 19.50 4.52 -7.28
C ARG A 116 20.65 5.51 -7.17
N GLY A 117 21.81 5.14 -7.72
CA GLY A 117 23.04 5.95 -7.53
C GLY A 117 23.43 6.15 -6.07
N GLY A 118 23.05 5.23 -5.17
CA GLY A 118 23.31 5.34 -3.73
C GLY A 118 22.33 6.22 -2.95
N ILE A 119 21.27 6.74 -3.58
CA ILE A 119 20.31 7.65 -2.96
C ILE A 119 18.92 7.00 -2.91
N PRO A 120 18.36 6.70 -1.73
CA PRO A 120 16.97 6.27 -1.59
C PRO A 120 16.01 7.46 -1.66
N ILE A 121 14.77 7.20 -2.08
CA ILE A 121 13.69 8.19 -2.11
C ILE A 121 12.54 7.63 -1.27
N ASP A 122 12.47 8.04 -0.01
CA ASP A 122 11.36 7.63 0.85
C ASP A 122 10.18 8.58 0.67
N VAL A 123 9.00 8.03 0.44
CA VAL A 123 7.77 8.80 0.15
C VAL A 123 6.74 8.55 1.24
N PHE A 124 6.22 9.61 1.84
CA PHE A 124 5.23 9.53 2.91
C PHE A 124 3.99 10.34 2.56
N TRP A 125 2.82 9.75 2.81
CA TRP A 125 1.55 10.45 2.66
C TRP A 125 0.53 9.98 3.70
N GLN A 126 -0.33 10.87 4.16
CA GLN A 126 -1.44 10.56 5.05
C GLN A 126 -2.67 11.41 4.74
N THR A 127 -3.86 10.93 5.13
CA THR A 127 -5.14 11.63 4.87
C THR A 127 -5.36 12.85 5.75
N GLY A 128 -4.72 12.92 6.93
CA GLY A 128 -4.87 14.00 7.90
C GLY A 128 -4.19 13.69 9.22
N ALA A 129 -4.57 14.43 10.27
CA ALA A 129 -4.13 14.13 11.63
C ALA A 129 -4.68 12.77 12.11
N PRO A 130 -3.88 11.97 12.84
CA PRO A 130 -4.37 10.72 13.40
C PRO A 130 -5.46 10.96 14.45
N PRO A 131 -6.45 10.06 14.60
CA PRO A 131 -7.45 10.14 15.66
C PRO A 131 -6.80 10.12 17.04
N GLU A 132 -7.36 10.87 17.99
CA GLU A 132 -6.88 10.84 19.37
C GLU A 132 -7.08 9.46 20.01
N GLY A 133 -6.19 9.10 20.93
CA GLY A 133 -6.29 7.88 21.73
C GLY A 133 -6.02 6.57 20.98
N VAL A 134 -5.66 6.62 19.69
CA VAL A 134 -5.29 5.41 18.94
C VAL A 134 -3.78 5.14 19.00
N TRP A 135 -3.42 3.89 19.29
CA TRP A 135 -2.01 3.49 19.27
C TRP A 135 -1.50 3.34 17.84
N ILE A 136 -0.59 4.21 17.43
CA ILE A 136 0.06 4.18 16.11
C ILE A 136 1.53 3.83 16.31
N PRO A 137 1.96 2.61 15.95
CA PRO A 137 3.37 2.23 16.05
C PRO A 137 4.21 3.01 15.03
N ASP A 138 5.49 3.26 15.32
CA ASP A 138 6.42 3.78 14.31
C ASP A 138 6.48 2.85 13.08
N GLN A 139 6.68 3.39 11.87
CA GLN A 139 6.73 2.55 10.66
C GLN A 139 8.03 1.73 10.59
N GLY A 140 9.12 2.19 11.20
CA GLY A 140 10.24 1.37 11.64
C GLY A 140 10.99 0.56 10.57
N VAL A 141 10.82 0.85 9.28
CA VAL A 141 11.60 0.20 8.24
C VAL A 141 13.01 0.75 8.30
N ALA A 142 13.98 -0.10 8.63
CA ALA A 142 15.38 0.30 8.59
C ALA A 142 15.69 0.81 7.17
N PRO A 143 16.13 2.07 7.00
CA PRO A 143 16.58 2.54 5.70
C PRO A 143 17.70 1.62 5.25
N TYR A 144 17.73 1.30 3.95
CA TYR A 144 18.70 0.40 3.35
C TYR A 144 20.10 0.64 3.94
N ARG A 145 20.56 -0.30 4.77
CA ARG A 145 21.96 -0.32 5.20
C ARG A 145 22.72 -0.88 4.01
N GLY A 146 23.63 -0.08 3.47
CA GLY A 146 24.49 -0.46 2.34
C GLY A 146 25.11 -1.84 2.48
N ARG A 147 25.69 -2.36 1.40
CA ARG A 147 26.55 -3.55 1.50
C ARG A 147 27.71 -3.22 2.45
N GLY A 148 27.59 -3.66 3.71
CA GLY A 148 28.70 -3.70 4.65
C GLY A 148 29.75 -4.69 4.21
#